data_AF-A0A4Z0R412-F1
#
_entry.id   AF-A0A4Z0R412-F1
#
_cell.length_a   1.000
_cell.length_b   1.000
_cell.length_c   1.000
_cell.angle_alpha   90.00
_cell.angle_beta   90.00
_cell.angle_gamma   90.00
#
_symmetry.space_group_name_H-M   'P 1'
#
loop_
_entity.id
_entity.type
_entity.pdbx_description
1 polymer ?
#
loop_
_entity_poly.entity_id
_entity_poly.type
_entity_poly.pdbx_seq_one_letter_code
_entity_poly.pdbx_strand_id
1 'polypeptide(L)'
;MENNILTHDPFNVKNVLDVFREEFNYIKNEGLVNDFICILKKVIFFDLTIKESNLQHKRYFNSIIYDSLNAIISICNSNERYSYFDLRSLIENSLRVILRLEDGDDMSITNLFSKFDESKLGNYQLIRNYYSSACDYVHNNIRADLPVTSSYVELKNSHLTEEKMLQRSRDLVQLISEITYIVLVVYDEEINHVFYRKSTSLKFLVSERIYRRLSELDTFKQEA
;
A
#
# COMPACT_ATOMS: atom_id res chain seq x y z
N MET A 1 -17.14 -20.22 34.83
CA MET A 1 -17.68 -19.16 33.97
C MET A 1 -16.59 -18.12 33.84
N GLU A 2 -15.77 -18.23 32.81
CA GLU A 2 -14.73 -17.23 32.53
C GLU A 2 -15.41 -15.99 31.97
N ASN A 3 -15.24 -14.87 32.67
CA ASN A 3 -15.68 -13.56 32.24
C ASN A 3 -14.94 -13.20 30.95
N ASN A 4 -15.67 -13.21 29.83
CA ASN A 4 -15.23 -12.73 28.54
C ASN A 4 -15.00 -11.21 28.64
N ILE A 5 -13.78 -10.82 29.00
CA ILE A 5 -13.34 -9.42 28.90
C ILE A 5 -13.29 -9.12 27.40
N LEU A 6 -14.18 -8.23 26.95
CA LEU A 6 -14.11 -7.59 25.63
C LEU A 6 -12.66 -7.12 25.41
N THR A 7 -11.91 -7.81 24.57
CA THR A 7 -10.53 -7.44 24.29
C THR A 7 -10.55 -6.09 23.56
N HIS A 8 -9.75 -5.11 24.03
CA HIS A 8 -9.59 -3.82 23.37
C HIS A 8 -8.89 -3.92 21.99
N ASP A 9 -8.55 -5.13 21.55
CA ASP A 9 -7.93 -5.47 20.28
C ASP A 9 -8.48 -6.82 19.75
N PRO A 10 -9.68 -6.81 19.14
CA PRO A 10 -10.37 -8.04 18.75
C PRO A 10 -9.68 -8.82 17.62
N PHE A 11 -8.70 -8.20 16.94
CA PHE A 11 -7.96 -8.81 15.83
C PHE A 11 -6.49 -9.07 16.18
N ASN A 12 -6.08 -8.87 17.44
CA ASN A 12 -4.70 -9.06 17.89
C ASN A 12 -3.67 -8.20 17.09
N VAL A 13 -4.09 -7.05 16.58
CA VAL A 13 -3.28 -6.18 15.71
C VAL A 13 -2.03 -5.68 16.43
N LYS A 14 -2.16 -5.30 17.70
CA LYS A 14 -1.04 -4.73 18.48
C LYS A 14 0.09 -5.73 18.61
N ASN A 15 -0.22 -6.96 19.01
CA ASN A 15 0.78 -8.02 19.15
C ASN A 15 1.47 -8.33 17.81
N VAL A 16 0.73 -8.34 16.69
CA VAL A 16 1.34 -8.51 15.36
C VAL A 16 2.30 -7.37 15.02
N LEU A 17 1.90 -6.12 15.29
CA LEU A 17 2.75 -4.96 15.04
C LEU A 17 3.99 -4.93 15.95
N ASP A 18 3.88 -5.39 17.19
CA ASP A 18 5.00 -5.46 18.12
C ASP A 18 6.06 -6.46 17.61
N VAL A 19 5.65 -7.61 17.07
CA VAL A 19 6.57 -8.54 16.40
C VAL A 19 7.32 -7.87 15.25
N PHE A 20 6.62 -7.12 14.38
CA PHE A 20 7.29 -6.39 13.31
C PHE A 20 8.20 -5.27 13.80
N ARG A 21 7.87 -4.60 14.92
CA ARG A 21 8.77 -3.60 15.51
C ARG A 21 10.09 -4.21 15.95
N GLU A 22 10.05 -5.40 16.57
CA GLU A 22 11.25 -6.12 16.95
C GLU A 22 12.11 -6.52 15.75
N GLU A 23 11.49 -6.92 14.63
CA GLU A 23 12.21 -7.18 13.37
C GLU A 23 12.95 -5.94 12.84
N PHE A 24 12.50 -4.73 13.16
CA PHE A 24 13.14 -3.47 12.73
C PHE A 24 14.10 -2.88 13.76
N ASN A 25 14.43 -3.60 14.86
CA ASN A 25 15.26 -3.07 15.94
C ASN A 25 16.68 -2.63 15.50
N TYR A 26 17.16 -3.12 14.36
CA TYR A 26 18.45 -2.75 13.78
C TYR A 26 18.42 -1.39 13.05
N ILE A 27 17.23 -0.87 12.75
CA ILE A 27 17.04 0.40 12.04
C ILE A 27 17.08 1.54 13.05
N LYS A 28 18.13 2.37 13.00
CA LYS A 28 18.28 3.52 13.90
C LYS A 28 17.30 4.66 13.63
N ASN A 29 16.78 4.74 12.41
CA ASN A 29 15.88 5.80 11.99
C ASN A 29 14.44 5.49 12.41
N GLU A 30 14.01 6.04 13.53
CA GLU A 30 12.62 5.88 14.01
C GLU A 30 11.57 6.38 13.02
N GLY A 31 11.89 7.37 12.18
CA GLY A 31 11.00 7.83 11.11
C GLY A 31 10.69 6.71 10.11
N LEU A 32 11.74 6.02 9.66
CA LEU A 32 11.63 4.89 8.74
C LEU A 32 10.85 3.71 9.36
N VAL A 33 11.13 3.37 10.61
CA VAL A 33 10.39 2.33 11.35
C VAL A 33 8.91 2.69 11.45
N ASN A 34 8.59 3.93 11.79
CA ASN A 34 7.20 4.37 11.90
C ASN A 34 6.46 4.35 10.55
N ASP A 35 7.14 4.67 9.45
CA ASP A 35 6.58 4.52 8.10
C ASP A 35 6.26 3.05 7.78
N PHE A 36 7.16 2.12 8.09
CA PHE A 36 6.91 0.67 7.91
C PHE A 36 5.75 0.17 8.76
N ILE A 37 5.65 0.59 10.02
CA ILE A 37 4.50 0.26 10.87
C ILE A 37 3.21 0.86 10.30
N CYS A 38 3.27 2.06 9.72
CA CYS A 38 2.13 2.68 9.06
C CYS A 38 1.67 1.87 7.82
N ILE A 39 2.59 1.31 7.06
CA ILE A 39 2.31 0.42 5.91
C ILE A 39 1.74 -0.91 6.39
N LEU A 40 2.36 -1.53 7.41
CA LEU A 40 1.92 -2.82 7.96
C LEU A 40 0.50 -2.79 8.52
N LYS A 41 0.10 -1.68 9.14
CA LYS A 41 -1.32 -1.49 9.54
C LYS A 41 -2.28 -1.60 8.36
N LYS A 42 -1.92 -1.09 7.19
CA LYS A 42 -2.75 -1.17 5.98
C LYS A 42 -2.71 -2.56 5.35
N VAL A 43 -1.56 -3.22 5.41
CA VAL A 43 -1.43 -4.64 5.07
C VAL A 43 -2.37 -5.51 5.92
N ILE A 44 -2.39 -5.31 7.24
CA ILE A 44 -3.31 -6.01 8.16
C ILE A 44 -4.77 -5.66 7.83
N PHE A 45 -5.08 -4.42 7.50
CA PHE A 45 -6.42 -4.03 7.04
C PHE A 45 -6.85 -4.81 5.78
N PHE A 46 -5.98 -4.92 4.77
CA PHE A 46 -6.28 -5.70 3.57
C PHE A 46 -6.46 -7.18 3.91
N ASP A 47 -5.59 -7.77 4.74
CA ASP A 47 -5.69 -9.17 5.17
C ASP A 47 -7.00 -9.47 5.90
N LEU A 48 -7.40 -8.60 6.83
CA LEU A 48 -8.69 -8.72 7.53
C LEU A 48 -9.87 -8.57 6.57
N THR A 49 -9.79 -7.65 5.61
CA THR A 49 -10.84 -7.49 4.58
C THR A 49 -10.98 -8.77 3.76
N ILE A 50 -9.89 -9.43 3.39
CA ILE A 50 -9.91 -10.70 2.66
C ILE A 50 -10.51 -11.85 3.49
N LYS A 51 -10.12 -11.95 4.77
CA LYS A 51 -10.46 -13.09 5.64
C LYS A 51 -11.88 -13.02 6.19
N GLU A 52 -12.34 -11.82 6.55
CA GLU A 52 -13.56 -11.62 7.34
C GLU A 52 -14.76 -11.14 6.49
N SER A 53 -14.57 -10.90 5.19
CA SER A 53 -15.64 -10.51 4.28
C SER A 53 -15.97 -11.60 3.25
N ASN A 54 -17.09 -11.41 2.54
CA ASN A 54 -17.53 -12.28 1.44
C ASN A 54 -16.90 -11.93 0.09
N LEU A 55 -15.75 -11.25 0.10
CA LEU A 55 -15.07 -10.74 -1.10
C LEU A 55 -14.75 -11.87 -2.08
N GLN A 56 -15.22 -11.70 -3.32
CA GLN A 56 -14.84 -12.54 -4.45
C GLN A 56 -13.55 -12.00 -5.08
N HIS A 57 -12.79 -12.85 -5.76
CA HIS A 57 -11.55 -12.47 -6.47
C HIS A 57 -10.49 -11.84 -5.55
N LYS A 58 -9.92 -12.66 -4.68
CA LYS A 58 -8.98 -12.26 -3.62
C LYS A 58 -7.53 -12.11 -4.11
N ARG A 59 -7.22 -12.53 -5.35
CA ARG A 59 -5.84 -12.60 -5.84
C ARG A 59 -5.14 -11.25 -5.80
N TYR A 60 -5.76 -10.21 -6.33
CA TYR A 60 -5.11 -8.90 -6.43
C TYR A 60 -4.95 -8.24 -5.06
N PHE A 61 -5.86 -8.48 -4.11
CA PHE A 61 -5.67 -8.07 -2.72
C PHE A 61 -4.46 -8.79 -2.08
N ASN A 62 -4.33 -10.10 -2.29
CA ASN A 62 -3.16 -10.84 -1.83
C ASN A 62 -1.86 -10.30 -2.48
N SER A 63 -1.91 -9.91 -3.75
CA SER A 63 -0.79 -9.25 -4.42
C SER A 63 -0.45 -7.89 -3.82
N ILE A 64 -1.43 -7.06 -3.45
CA ILE A 64 -1.18 -5.79 -2.73
C ILE A 64 -0.44 -6.05 -1.42
N ILE A 65 -0.86 -7.05 -0.64
CA ILE A 65 -0.20 -7.44 0.61
C ILE A 65 1.24 -7.87 0.32
N TYR A 66 1.43 -8.78 -0.63
CA TYR A 66 2.74 -9.31 -1.00
C TYR A 66 3.69 -8.22 -1.50
N ASP A 67 3.25 -7.38 -2.43
CA ASP A 67 4.05 -6.30 -3.02
C ASP A 67 4.38 -5.23 -1.98
N SER A 68 3.48 -4.93 -1.04
CA SER A 68 3.75 -4.00 0.07
C SER A 68 4.84 -4.53 1.01
N LEU A 69 4.80 -5.82 1.35
CA LEU A 69 5.81 -6.46 2.19
C LEU A 69 7.16 -6.55 1.47
N ASN A 70 7.19 -6.89 0.18
CA ASN A 70 8.41 -6.88 -0.61
C ASN A 70 8.99 -5.47 -0.71
N ALA A 71 8.17 -4.44 -0.92
CA ALA A 71 8.65 -3.07 -0.97
C ALA A 71 9.37 -2.66 0.33
N ILE A 72 8.84 -3.05 1.50
CA ILE A 72 9.53 -2.87 2.79
C ILE A 72 10.88 -3.59 2.79
N ILE A 73 10.90 -4.88 2.43
CA ILE A 73 12.11 -5.71 2.41
C ILE A 73 13.17 -5.13 1.46
N SER A 74 12.76 -4.70 0.27
CA SER A 74 13.64 -4.09 -0.74
C SER A 74 14.25 -2.78 -0.24
N ILE A 75 13.47 -1.95 0.47
CA ILE A 75 14.00 -0.73 1.10
C ILE A 75 15.00 -1.09 2.20
N CYS A 76 14.66 -2.01 3.12
CA CYS A 76 15.55 -2.46 4.19
C CYS A 76 16.87 -3.01 3.67
N ASN A 77 16.83 -3.78 2.57
CA ASN A 77 18.00 -4.36 1.92
C ASN A 77 18.74 -3.36 1.02
N SER A 78 18.37 -2.07 1.04
CA SER A 78 18.97 -1.00 0.23
C SER A 78 18.95 -1.29 -1.28
N ASN A 79 17.96 -2.07 -1.74
CA ASN A 79 17.84 -2.51 -3.12
C ASN A 79 16.90 -1.58 -3.90
N GLU A 80 17.48 -0.50 -4.42
CA GLU A 80 16.73 0.57 -5.10
C GLU A 80 15.94 0.07 -6.32
N ARG A 81 16.53 -0.84 -7.13
CA ARG A 81 15.82 -1.33 -8.32
C ARG A 81 14.61 -2.18 -7.97
N TYR A 82 14.73 -3.04 -6.96
CA TYR A 82 13.62 -3.89 -6.55
C TYR A 82 12.50 -3.09 -5.87
N SER A 83 12.82 -2.04 -5.10
CA SER A 83 11.76 -1.20 -4.53
C SER A 83 10.87 -0.54 -5.59
N TYR A 84 11.44 -0.16 -6.74
CA TYR A 84 10.65 0.33 -7.88
C TYR A 84 9.86 -0.77 -8.61
N PHE A 85 10.40 -2.00 -8.71
CA PHE A 85 9.62 -3.13 -9.23
C PHE A 85 8.42 -3.44 -8.34
N ASP A 86 8.62 -3.45 -7.02
CA ASP A 86 7.55 -3.71 -6.05
C ASP A 86 6.48 -2.61 -6.12
N LEU A 87 6.87 -1.34 -6.20
CA LEU A 87 5.95 -0.21 -6.41
C LEU A 87 5.14 -0.35 -7.70
N ARG A 88 5.77 -0.77 -8.79
CA ARG A 88 5.09 -0.96 -10.07
C ARG A 88 4.05 -2.07 -9.97
N SER A 89 4.43 -3.24 -9.44
CA SER A 89 3.52 -4.37 -9.24
C SER A 89 2.36 -4.00 -8.31
N LEU A 90 2.67 -3.32 -7.20
CA LEU A 90 1.68 -2.83 -6.23
C LEU A 90 0.63 -1.96 -6.91
N ILE A 91 1.04 -1.00 -7.74
CA ILE A 91 0.10 -0.12 -8.46
C ILE A 91 -0.74 -0.92 -9.46
N GLU A 92 -0.13 -1.79 -10.26
CA GLU A 92 -0.85 -2.58 -11.26
C GLU A 92 -1.91 -3.48 -10.62
N ASN A 93 -1.61 -4.12 -9.49
CA ASN A 93 -2.56 -4.94 -8.75
C ASN A 93 -3.60 -4.09 -8.01
N SER A 94 -3.21 -2.92 -7.51
CA SER A 94 -4.15 -1.98 -6.88
C SER A 94 -5.19 -1.46 -7.85
N LEU A 95 -4.81 -1.15 -9.08
CA LEU A 95 -5.77 -0.71 -10.11
C LEU A 95 -6.80 -1.80 -10.41
N ARG A 96 -6.38 -3.08 -10.43
CA ARG A 96 -7.31 -4.21 -10.63
C ARG A 96 -8.29 -4.37 -9.48
N VAL A 97 -7.83 -4.18 -8.24
CA VAL A 97 -8.73 -4.11 -7.06
C VAL A 97 -9.69 -2.93 -7.17
N ILE A 98 -9.18 -1.72 -7.43
CA ILE A 98 -9.99 -0.50 -7.51
C ILE A 98 -11.08 -0.63 -8.59
N LEU A 99 -10.75 -1.25 -9.72
CA LEU A 99 -11.67 -1.46 -10.84
C LEU A 99 -12.52 -2.73 -10.71
N ARG A 100 -12.41 -3.46 -9.59
CA ARG A 100 -13.13 -4.73 -9.32
C ARG A 100 -13.00 -5.75 -10.46
N LEU A 101 -11.79 -5.91 -11.00
CA LEU A 101 -11.54 -6.88 -12.07
C LEU A 101 -11.42 -8.30 -11.52
N GLU A 102 -11.86 -9.27 -12.31
CA GLU A 102 -11.82 -10.69 -11.95
C GLU A 102 -10.40 -11.25 -11.96
N ASP A 103 -10.17 -12.27 -11.13
CA ASP A 103 -8.89 -12.98 -11.09
C ASP A 103 -8.53 -13.53 -12.49
N GLY A 104 -7.37 -13.12 -13.01
CA GLY A 104 -6.92 -13.55 -14.34
C GLY A 104 -7.11 -12.50 -15.43
N ASP A 105 -7.61 -11.31 -15.10
CA ASP A 105 -7.56 -10.13 -15.97
C ASP A 105 -6.16 -9.93 -16.58
N ASP A 106 -6.15 -9.76 -17.90
CA ASP A 106 -4.97 -9.54 -18.74
C ASP A 106 -4.91 -8.11 -19.31
N MET A 107 -5.74 -7.20 -18.79
CA MET A 107 -5.80 -5.83 -19.25
C MET A 107 -4.44 -5.15 -19.19
N SER A 108 -4.11 -4.47 -20.29
CA SER A 108 -2.88 -3.68 -20.38
C SER A 108 -2.90 -2.54 -19.35
N ILE A 109 -1.73 -2.15 -18.88
CA ILE A 109 -1.61 -1.08 -17.89
C ILE A 109 -2.14 0.26 -18.41
N THR A 110 -2.00 0.54 -19.71
CA THR A 110 -2.59 1.73 -20.34
C THR A 110 -4.11 1.75 -20.19
N ASN A 111 -4.77 0.61 -20.41
CA ASN A 111 -6.22 0.50 -20.29
C ASN A 111 -6.67 0.57 -18.82
N LEU A 112 -5.90 -0.02 -17.90
CA LEU A 112 -6.16 0.12 -16.46
C LEU A 112 -6.13 1.59 -16.03
N PHE A 113 -5.12 2.35 -16.47
CA PHE A 113 -5.04 3.79 -16.17
C PHE A 113 -6.16 4.60 -16.84
N SER A 114 -6.58 4.25 -18.07
CA SER A 114 -7.71 4.92 -18.72
C SER A 114 -8.99 4.75 -17.91
N LYS A 115 -9.34 3.51 -17.58
CA LYS A 115 -10.52 3.20 -16.75
C LYS A 115 -10.45 3.84 -15.37
N PHE A 116 -9.26 3.88 -14.78
CA PHE A 116 -9.07 4.51 -13.49
C PHE A 116 -9.30 6.04 -13.56
N ASP A 117 -8.82 6.73 -14.60
CA ASP A 117 -9.13 8.15 -14.81
C ASP A 117 -10.64 8.38 -15.01
N GLU A 118 -11.30 7.51 -15.77
CA GLU A 118 -12.76 7.56 -15.99
C GLU A 118 -13.55 7.37 -14.69
N SER A 119 -13.04 6.56 -13.74
CA SER A 119 -13.71 6.31 -12.45
C SER A 119 -13.79 7.55 -11.55
N LYS A 120 -12.92 8.55 -11.78
CA LYS A 120 -12.76 9.75 -10.91
C LYS A 120 -12.55 9.43 -9.43
N LEU A 121 -12.04 8.23 -9.13
CA LEU A 121 -11.74 7.79 -7.77
C LEU A 121 -10.34 8.25 -7.33
N GLY A 122 -10.28 8.82 -6.12
CA GLY A 122 -9.02 9.21 -5.48
C GLY A 122 -8.18 10.18 -6.31
N ASN A 123 -6.87 10.18 -6.06
CA ASN A 123 -5.91 11.05 -6.73
C ASN A 123 -5.22 10.31 -7.89
N TYR A 124 -5.83 10.38 -9.07
CA TYR A 124 -5.28 9.80 -10.30
C TYR A 124 -3.83 10.22 -10.57
N GLN A 125 -3.55 11.53 -10.49
CA GLN A 125 -2.24 12.08 -10.84
C GLN A 125 -1.15 11.56 -9.91
N LEU A 126 -1.45 11.40 -8.62
CA LEU A 126 -0.52 10.84 -7.63
C LEU A 126 -0.11 9.41 -8.01
N ILE A 127 -1.08 8.52 -8.25
CA ILE A 127 -0.81 7.12 -8.58
C ILE A 127 -0.06 7.03 -9.92
N ARG A 128 -0.49 7.80 -10.93
CA ARG A 128 0.19 7.86 -12.24
C ARG A 128 1.62 8.36 -12.13
N ASN A 129 1.90 9.34 -11.29
CA ASN A 129 3.26 9.87 -11.08
C ASN A 129 4.18 8.81 -10.46
N TYR A 130 3.71 8.09 -9.44
CA TYR A 130 4.50 7.01 -8.84
C TYR A 130 4.75 5.87 -9.83
N TYR A 131 3.74 5.49 -10.62
CA TYR A 131 3.89 4.47 -11.65
C TYR A 131 4.90 4.88 -12.72
N SER A 132 4.76 6.10 -13.25
CA SER A 132 5.65 6.61 -14.30
C SER A 132 7.10 6.68 -13.79
N SER A 133 7.30 7.18 -12.57
CA SER A 133 8.63 7.23 -11.94
C SER A 133 9.25 5.85 -11.75
N ALA A 134 8.45 4.85 -11.36
CA ALA A 134 8.90 3.48 -11.23
C ALA A 134 9.28 2.86 -12.58
N CYS A 135 8.46 3.08 -13.61
CA CYS A 135 8.74 2.63 -14.97
C CYS A 135 10.01 3.27 -15.55
N ASP A 136 10.18 4.58 -15.38
CA ASP A 136 11.37 5.31 -15.86
C ASP A 136 12.66 4.78 -15.22
N TYR A 137 12.60 4.46 -13.93
CA TYR A 137 13.73 3.85 -13.23
C TYR A 137 14.00 2.42 -13.74
N VAL A 138 12.98 1.58 -13.78
CA VAL A 138 13.09 0.15 -14.14
C VAL A 138 13.56 -0.05 -15.58
N HIS A 139 13.08 0.78 -16.50
CA HIS A 139 13.42 0.73 -17.93
C HIS A 139 14.69 1.51 -18.27
N ASN A 140 15.38 2.07 -17.25
CA ASN A 140 16.61 2.84 -17.42
C ASN A 140 16.45 4.05 -18.36
N ASN A 141 15.24 4.61 -18.47
CA ASN A 141 14.95 5.74 -19.35
C ASN A 141 15.78 6.98 -18.97
N ILE A 142 16.17 7.09 -17.69
CA ILE A 142 16.92 8.22 -17.14
C ILE A 142 18.42 8.14 -17.46
N ARG A 143 18.96 6.95 -17.75
CA ARG A 143 20.42 6.72 -17.92
C ARG A 143 20.76 5.89 -19.16
N ALA A 144 19.96 6.01 -20.22
CA ALA A 144 20.08 5.20 -21.42
C ALA A 144 21.42 5.37 -22.17
N ASP A 145 22.10 6.51 -22.00
CA ASP A 145 23.30 6.87 -22.77
C ASP A 145 24.63 6.58 -22.05
N LEU A 146 24.62 5.86 -20.92
CA LEU A 146 25.86 5.56 -20.18
C LEU A 146 26.67 4.43 -20.82
N PRO A 147 28.02 4.54 -20.87
CA PRO A 147 28.88 3.42 -21.23
C PRO A 147 28.69 2.22 -20.28
N VAL A 148 28.74 0.99 -20.81
CA VAL A 148 28.50 -0.25 -20.05
C VAL A 148 29.37 -0.36 -18.79
N THR A 149 30.63 0.05 -18.86
CA THR A 149 31.55 0.03 -17.71
C THR A 149 31.12 1.02 -16.63
N SER A 150 30.70 2.22 -17.01
CA SER A 150 30.14 3.22 -16.08
C SER A 150 28.84 2.73 -15.45
N SER A 151 27.92 2.16 -16.25
CA SER A 151 26.67 1.58 -15.75
C SER A 151 26.93 0.45 -14.74
N TYR A 152 27.89 -0.44 -15.02
CA TYR A 152 28.22 -1.52 -14.09
C TYR A 152 28.77 -1.00 -12.76
N VAL A 153 29.68 -0.01 -12.79
CA VAL A 153 30.23 0.60 -11.58
C VAL A 153 29.14 1.33 -10.78
N GLU A 154 28.25 2.05 -11.45
CA GLU A 154 27.11 2.69 -10.79
C GLU A 154 26.19 1.67 -10.13
N LEU A 155 25.80 0.60 -10.83
CA LEU A 155 24.94 -0.47 -10.29
C LEU A 155 25.59 -1.20 -9.11
N LYS A 156 26.90 -1.44 -9.19
CA LYS A 156 27.65 -2.09 -8.10
C LYS A 156 27.66 -1.24 -6.83
N ASN A 157 27.64 0.09 -6.98
CA ASN A 157 27.71 1.02 -5.87
C ASN A 157 26.34 1.65 -5.53
N SER A 158 25.26 1.28 -6.24
CA SER A 158 23.93 1.82 -6.01
C SER A 158 23.30 1.15 -4.80
N HIS A 159 23.53 1.72 -3.63
CA HIS A 159 22.79 1.42 -2.41
C HIS A 159 21.92 2.63 -2.05
N LEU A 160 20.74 2.36 -1.52
CA LEU A 160 19.95 3.42 -0.91
C LEU A 160 20.73 4.00 0.28
N THR A 161 20.92 5.30 0.28
CA THR A 161 21.33 6.01 1.50
C THR A 161 20.16 6.00 2.48
N GLU A 162 20.43 6.19 3.78
CA GLU A 162 19.37 6.27 4.79
C GLU A 162 18.31 7.34 4.45
N GLU A 163 18.74 8.49 3.93
CA GLU A 163 17.85 9.55 3.44
C GLU A 163 16.94 9.07 2.30
N LYS A 164 17.50 8.35 1.32
CA LYS A 164 16.71 7.76 0.23
C LYS A 164 15.79 6.66 0.72
N MET A 165 16.21 5.83 1.68
CA MET A 165 15.35 4.82 2.30
C MET A 165 14.14 5.48 2.96
N LEU A 166 14.36 6.53 3.73
CA LEU A 166 13.30 7.32 4.37
C LEU A 166 12.39 8.00 3.34
N GLN A 167 12.94 8.54 2.24
CA GLN A 167 12.09 9.10 1.20
C GLN A 167 11.25 8.01 0.52
N ARG A 168 11.81 6.84 0.25
CA ARG A 168 11.08 5.71 -0.35
C ARG A 168 10.00 5.15 0.57
N SER A 169 10.24 5.10 1.88
CA SER A 169 9.20 4.70 2.84
C SER A 169 8.05 5.70 2.87
N ARG A 170 8.34 7.00 2.80
CA ARG A 170 7.32 8.05 2.70
C ARG A 170 6.51 7.96 1.41
N ASP A 171 7.18 7.74 0.28
CA ASP A 171 6.53 7.53 -1.02
C ASP A 171 5.57 6.34 -0.95
N LEU A 172 6.04 5.22 -0.37
CA LEU A 172 5.22 4.02 -0.18
C LEU A 172 4.05 4.27 0.77
N VAL A 173 4.26 4.96 1.90
CA VAL A 173 3.18 5.36 2.82
C VAL A 173 2.12 6.19 2.10
N GLN A 174 2.55 7.17 1.29
CA GLN A 174 1.63 8.04 0.57
C GLN A 174 0.81 7.26 -0.47
N LEU A 175 1.46 6.40 -1.25
CA LEU A 175 0.82 5.56 -2.24
C LEU A 175 -0.18 4.59 -1.61
N ILE A 176 0.25 3.81 -0.61
CA ILE A 176 -0.63 2.82 0.02
C ILE A 176 -1.79 3.50 0.77
N SER A 177 -1.59 4.69 1.31
CA SER A 177 -2.68 5.47 1.93
C SER A 177 -3.74 5.87 0.91
N GLU A 178 -3.33 6.31 -0.29
CA GLU A 178 -4.29 6.64 -1.34
C GLU A 178 -5.05 5.39 -1.82
N ILE A 179 -4.35 4.27 -1.99
CA ILE A 179 -4.98 2.98 -2.35
C ILE A 179 -5.96 2.54 -1.26
N THR A 180 -5.58 2.57 0.02
CA THR A 180 -6.46 2.22 1.14
C THR A 180 -7.70 3.11 1.17
N TYR A 181 -7.55 4.42 0.94
CA TYR A 181 -8.69 5.33 0.84
C TYR A 181 -9.65 4.93 -0.30
N ILE A 182 -9.14 4.65 -1.50
CA ILE A 182 -10.00 4.27 -2.62
C ILE A 182 -10.70 2.94 -2.33
N VAL A 183 -9.99 1.98 -1.74
CA VAL A 183 -10.58 0.69 -1.34
C VAL A 183 -11.70 0.88 -0.31
N LEU A 184 -11.55 1.80 0.65
CA LEU A 184 -12.63 2.14 1.59
C LEU A 184 -13.89 2.67 0.90
N VAL A 185 -13.72 3.38 -0.22
CA VAL A 185 -14.84 3.94 -1.00
C VAL A 185 -15.47 2.87 -1.90
N VAL A 186 -14.67 2.00 -2.52
CA VAL A 186 -15.15 1.01 -3.51
C VAL A 186 -15.74 -0.24 -2.85
N TYR A 187 -15.22 -0.65 -1.69
CA TYR A 187 -15.60 -1.86 -0.98
C TYR A 187 -16.27 -1.52 0.37
N ASP A 188 -17.06 -0.44 0.40
CA ASP A 188 -17.70 0.06 1.62
C ASP A 188 -18.58 -1.00 2.30
N GLU A 189 -19.36 -1.77 1.53
CA GLU A 189 -20.20 -2.86 2.02
C GLU A 189 -19.36 -3.97 2.67
N GLU A 190 -18.33 -4.48 1.98
CA GLU A 190 -17.47 -5.55 2.50
C GLU A 190 -16.69 -5.10 3.73
N ILE A 191 -16.22 -3.85 3.76
CA ILE A 191 -15.49 -3.29 4.89
C ILE A 191 -16.43 -3.05 6.06
N ASN A 192 -17.63 -2.53 5.83
CA ASN A 192 -18.65 -2.38 6.87
C ASN A 192 -19.01 -3.72 7.48
N HIS A 193 -19.14 -4.79 6.68
CA HIS A 193 -19.37 -6.14 7.21
C HIS A 193 -18.29 -6.55 8.24
N VAL A 194 -17.01 -6.25 7.97
CA VAL A 194 -15.90 -6.60 8.87
C VAL A 194 -15.83 -5.68 10.10
N PHE A 195 -16.08 -4.38 9.92
CA PHE A 195 -15.76 -3.34 10.90
C PHE A 195 -16.95 -2.60 11.52
N TYR A 196 -18.20 -2.96 11.22
CA TYR A 196 -19.41 -2.24 11.67
C TYR A 196 -19.42 -1.89 13.18
N ARG A 197 -19.06 -2.84 14.05
CA ARG A 197 -18.96 -2.63 15.51
C ARG A 197 -17.53 -2.39 16.00
N LYS A 198 -16.58 -2.24 15.09
CA LYS A 198 -15.13 -2.18 15.36
C LYS A 198 -14.50 -0.95 14.67
N SER A 199 -15.23 0.16 14.60
CA SER A 199 -14.79 1.41 13.97
C SER A 199 -13.47 1.94 14.54
N THR A 200 -13.23 1.77 15.84
CA THR A 200 -11.94 2.09 16.48
C THR A 200 -10.78 1.30 15.90
N SER A 201 -10.98 0.00 15.62
CA SER A 201 -9.96 -0.85 14.98
C SER A 201 -9.72 -0.41 13.53
N LEU A 202 -10.79 -0.11 12.78
CA LEU A 202 -10.68 0.40 11.42
C LEU A 202 -9.87 1.71 11.40
N LYS A 203 -10.25 2.69 12.21
CA LYS A 203 -9.56 3.98 12.37
C LYS A 203 -8.09 3.81 12.77
N PHE A 204 -7.78 2.85 13.64
CA PHE A 204 -6.40 2.55 14.02
C PHE A 204 -5.56 2.00 12.86
N LEU A 205 -6.14 1.13 12.02
CA LEU A 205 -5.46 0.50 10.89
C LEU A 205 -5.28 1.46 9.71
N VAL A 206 -6.32 2.21 9.34
CA VAL A 206 -6.29 3.11 8.16
C VAL A 206 -5.74 4.49 8.47
N SER A 207 -5.57 4.84 9.74
CA SER A 207 -5.24 6.17 10.27
C SER A 207 -6.41 7.15 10.32
N GLU A 208 -6.33 8.08 11.27
CA GLU A 208 -7.33 9.13 11.47
C GLU A 208 -7.53 10.03 10.25
N ARG A 209 -6.44 10.32 9.54
CA ARG A 209 -6.47 11.18 8.36
C ARG A 209 -7.36 10.59 7.26
N ILE A 210 -7.22 9.29 7.00
CA ILE A 210 -8.02 8.60 5.98
C ILE A 210 -9.46 8.45 6.45
N TYR A 211 -9.65 8.07 7.72
CA TYR A 211 -10.98 7.91 8.31
C TYR A 211 -11.80 9.20 8.22
N ARG A 212 -11.20 10.36 8.56
CA ARG A 212 -11.86 11.67 8.44
C ARG A 212 -12.22 12.01 6.99
N ARG A 213 -11.31 11.76 6.04
CA ARG A 213 -11.57 11.99 4.59
C ARG A 213 -12.78 11.19 4.11
N LEU A 214 -12.98 9.97 4.63
CA LEU A 214 -14.15 9.14 4.31
C LEU A 214 -15.44 9.77 4.87
N SER A 215 -15.44 10.19 6.13
CA SER A 215 -16.64 10.82 6.75
C SER A 215 -17.05 12.13 6.08
N GLU A 216 -16.10 12.90 5.55
CA GLU A 216 -16.39 14.12 4.79
C GLU A 216 -17.19 13.80 3.50
N LEU A 217 -16.85 12.72 2.79
CA LEU A 217 -17.60 12.28 1.60
C LEU A 217 -19.05 11.89 1.90
N ASP A 218 -19.28 11.18 3.00
CA ASP A 218 -20.62 10.71 3.37
C ASP A 218 -21.55 11.90 3.69
N THR A 219 -21.00 12.97 4.26
CA THR A 219 -21.73 14.22 4.51
C THR A 219 -22.15 14.88 3.18
N PHE A 220 -21.25 14.98 2.20
CA PHE A 220 -21.57 15.54 0.88
C PHE A 220 -22.63 14.74 0.11
N LYS A 221 -22.68 13.41 0.27
CA LYS A 221 -23.70 12.56 -0.36
C LYS A 221 -25.09 12.71 0.28
N GLN A 222 -25.20 13.20 1.52
CA GLN A 222 -26.47 13.43 2.19
C GLN A 222 -27.06 14.82 1.91
N GLU A 223 -26.23 15.75 1.45
CA GLU A 223 -26.60 17.15 1.15
C GLU A 223 -26.88 17.40 -0.35
N ALA A 224 -26.58 16.44 -1.23
CA ALA A 224 -26.79 16.50 -2.68
C ALA A 224 -28.02 15.69 -3.13
#